data_AF-A0A1Y4JHD3-F1
#
_entry.id   AF-A0A1Y4JHD3-F1
#
_cell.length_a   1.000
_cell.length_b   1.000
_cell.length_c   1.000
_cell.angle_alpha   90.00
_cell.angle_beta   90.00
_cell.angle_gamma   90.00
#
_symmetry.space_group_name_H-M   'P 1'
#
loop_
_entity.id
_entity.type
_entity.pdbx_description
1 polymer ?
#
loop_
_entity_poly.entity_id
_entity_poly.type
_entity_poly.pdbx_seq_one_letter_code
_entity_poly.pdbx_strand_id
1 'polypeptide(L)'
;MGKIIKMGNDEFILYVRKQNSTCKYDTKKLGELICKWLKEHAGLEDKNIEYDRECLWGEHADNVSPDKLPKTASQFEFDRDKLPALYDYLDSL
;
A
#
# COMPACT_ATOMS: atom_id res chain seq x y z
N MET A 1 -3.00 21.31 9.58
CA MET A 1 -3.15 20.70 8.24
C MET A 1 -1.85 19.95 8.02
N GLY A 2 -1.90 18.62 8.10
CA GLY A 2 -0.70 17.81 8.00
C GLY A 2 -0.08 17.92 6.61
N LYS A 3 1.18 17.50 6.48
CA LYS A 3 1.87 17.55 5.19
C LYS A 3 1.32 16.45 4.29
N ILE A 4 0.96 16.77 3.06
CA ILE A 4 0.62 15.73 2.08
C ILE A 4 1.89 14.94 1.74
N ILE A 5 1.75 13.62 1.69
CA ILE A 5 2.79 12.69 1.25
C ILE A 5 2.26 11.85 0.08
N LYS A 6 3.17 11.46 -0.81
CA LYS A 6 2.92 10.47 -1.86
C LYS A 6 3.63 9.18 -1.49
N MET A 7 2.90 8.06 -1.44
CA MET A 7 3.46 6.74 -1.16
C MET A 7 2.83 5.67 -2.04
N GLY A 8 3.62 4.64 -2.33
CA GLY A 8 3.21 3.50 -3.11
C GLY A 8 2.51 2.43 -2.26
N ASN A 9 1.48 1.83 -2.84
CA ASN A 9 0.78 0.69 -2.24
C ASN A 9 1.71 -0.51 -2.00
N ASP A 10 2.72 -0.67 -2.86
CA ASP A 10 3.78 -1.66 -2.72
C ASP A 10 4.60 -1.51 -1.44
N GLU A 11 4.86 -0.29 -0.97
CA GLU A 11 5.58 -0.05 0.29
C GLU A 11 4.77 -0.57 1.49
N PHE A 12 3.45 -0.38 1.49
CA PHE A 12 2.56 -0.87 2.52
C PHE A 12 2.39 -2.40 2.45
N ILE A 13 2.28 -2.97 1.25
CA ILE A 13 2.23 -4.42 1.07
C ILE A 13 3.53 -5.07 1.53
N LEU A 14 4.69 -4.47 1.20
CA LEU A 14 6.00 -4.94 1.67
C LEU A 14 6.06 -4.96 3.20
N TYR A 15 5.54 -3.92 3.85
CA TYR A 15 5.45 -3.87 5.31
C TYR A 15 4.64 -5.05 5.86
N VAL A 16 3.40 -5.25 5.37
CA VAL A 16 2.53 -6.36 5.82
C VAL A 16 3.23 -7.70 5.65
N ARG A 17 3.86 -7.95 4.49
CA ARG A 17 4.58 -9.22 4.22
C ARG A 17 5.77 -9.44 5.14
N LYS A 18 6.46 -8.39 5.58
CA LYS A 18 7.58 -8.48 6.53
C LYS A 18 7.12 -8.79 7.95
N GLN A 19 6.00 -8.22 8.38
CA GLN A 19 5.51 -8.42 9.75
C GLN A 19 4.62 -9.66 9.89
N ASN A 20 3.97 -10.08 8.82
CA ASN A 20 3.11 -11.25 8.78
C ASN A 20 3.44 -12.12 7.57
N SER A 21 4.47 -12.96 7.71
CA SER A 21 4.90 -13.90 6.66
C SER A 21 3.83 -14.94 6.29
N THR A 22 2.78 -15.07 7.11
CA THR A 22 1.63 -15.96 6.90
C THR A 22 0.36 -15.22 6.49
N CYS A 23 0.46 -13.95 6.09
CA CYS A 23 -0.70 -13.16 5.68
C CYS A 23 -1.48 -13.89 4.59
N LYS A 24 -2.74 -14.21 4.88
CA LYS A 24 -3.64 -15.00 4.02
C LYS A 24 -4.13 -14.25 2.79
N TYR A 25 -3.95 -12.93 2.76
CA TYR A 25 -4.39 -12.10 1.66
C TYR A 25 -3.35 -12.11 0.55
N ASP A 26 -3.80 -12.20 -0.70
CA ASP A 26 -2.95 -11.93 -1.86
C ASP A 26 -2.68 -10.42 -1.98
N THR A 27 -1.72 -10.07 -2.82
CA THR A 27 -1.26 -8.69 -3.03
C THR A 27 -2.37 -7.78 -3.57
N LYS A 28 -3.27 -8.31 -4.41
CA LYS A 28 -4.44 -7.56 -4.90
C LYS A 28 -5.36 -7.20 -3.74
N LYS A 29 -5.67 -8.19 -2.89
CA LYS A 29 -6.58 -8.00 -1.77
C LYS A 29 -6.02 -7.04 -0.73
N LEU A 30 -4.71 -7.12 -0.45
CA LEU A 30 -4.04 -6.14 0.40
C LEU A 30 -4.19 -4.73 -0.17
N GLY A 31 -3.95 -4.53 -1.46
CA GLY A 31 -4.14 -3.23 -2.10
C GLY A 31 -5.55 -2.68 -1.99
N GLU A 32 -6.58 -3.53 -2.18
CA GLU A 32 -7.98 -3.14 -1.98
C GLU A 32 -8.26 -2.69 -0.54
N LEU A 33 -7.75 -3.42 0.45
CA LEU A 33 -7.94 -3.13 1.87
C LEU A 33 -7.26 -1.83 2.29
N ILE A 34 -6.01 -1.61 1.83
CA ILE A 34 -5.24 -0.40 2.10
C ILE A 34 -5.91 0.82 1.47
N CYS A 35 -6.29 0.72 0.19
CA CYS A 35 -6.98 1.80 -0.52
C CYS A 35 -8.31 2.15 0.17
N LYS A 36 -9.09 1.13 0.55
CA LYS A 36 -10.34 1.32 1.29
C LYS A 36 -10.11 2.07 2.61
N TRP A 37 -9.13 1.63 3.40
CA TRP A 37 -8.83 2.26 4.68
C TRP A 37 -8.42 3.73 4.50
N LEU A 38 -7.59 4.03 3.50
CA LEU A 38 -7.18 5.41 3.18
C LEU A 38 -8.37 6.29 2.77
N LYS A 39 -9.34 5.75 2.01
CA LYS A 39 -10.57 6.47 1.67
C LYS A 39 -11.42 6.78 2.91
N GLU A 40 -11.58 5.81 3.80
CA GLU A 40 -12.44 5.92 4.99
C GLU A 40 -11.81 6.78 6.12
N HIS A 41 -10.48 6.78 6.26
CA HIS A 41 -9.80 7.35 7.43
C HIS A 41 -8.77 8.44 7.13
N ALA A 42 -8.25 8.49 5.91
CA ALA A 42 -7.21 9.43 5.49
C ALA A 42 -7.68 10.48 4.47
N GLY A 43 -8.96 10.47 4.09
CA GLY A 43 -9.53 11.41 3.14
C GLY A 43 -8.97 11.26 1.73
N LEU A 44 -8.52 10.05 1.37
CA LEU A 44 -8.06 9.75 0.01
C LEU A 44 -9.22 9.89 -0.97
N GLU A 45 -9.10 10.79 -1.93
CA GLU A 45 -10.05 10.95 -3.03
C GLU A 45 -9.53 10.27 -4.29
N ASP A 46 -10.42 9.86 -5.21
CA ASP A 46 -10.00 9.16 -6.44
C ASP A 46 -9.04 9.98 -7.32
N LYS A 47 -9.13 11.32 -7.28
CA LYS A 47 -8.21 12.21 -8.01
C LYS A 47 -6.77 12.17 -7.47
N ASN A 48 -6.57 11.66 -6.26
CA ASN A 48 -5.28 11.54 -5.57
C ASN A 48 -4.71 10.11 -5.65
N ILE A 49 -5.25 9.28 -6.55
CA ILE A 49 -4.80 7.92 -6.80
C ILE A 49 -4.26 7.83 -8.22
N GLU A 50 -2.97 7.51 -8.36
CA GLU A 50 -2.39 7.12 -9.64
C GLU A 50 -2.34 5.60 -9.70
N TYR A 51 -3.00 5.01 -10.68
CA TYR A 51 -3.00 3.55 -10.88
C TYR A 51 -1.82 3.10 -11.75
N ASP A 52 -1.45 1.82 -11.63
CA ASP A 52 -0.53 1.12 -12.52
C ASP A 52 0.86 1.77 -12.70
N ARG A 53 1.40 2.37 -11.63
CA ARG A 53 2.77 2.91 -11.65
C ARG A 53 3.77 1.76 -11.54
N GLU A 54 4.85 1.82 -12.31
CA GLU A 54 5.93 0.85 -12.23
C GLU A 54 6.54 0.83 -10.82
N CYS A 55 6.69 -0.36 -10.27
CA CYS A 55 7.35 -0.54 -9.00
C CYS A 55 8.88 -0.40 -9.15
N LEU A 56 9.52 0.34 -8.25
CA LEU A 56 10.98 0.55 -8.28
C LEU A 56 11.80 -0.69 -7.86
N TRP A 57 11.14 -1.77 -7.46
CA TRP A 57 11.78 -3.02 -7.03
C TRP A 57 12.50 -3.77 -8.17
N GLY A 58 12.24 -3.40 -9.44
CA GLY A 58 12.81 -4.00 -10.64
C GLY A 58 11.98 -5.18 -11.17
N GLU A 59 11.72 -5.20 -12.48
CA GLU A 59 10.86 -6.20 -13.15
C GLU A 59 11.37 -7.65 -13.05
N HIS A 60 12.65 -7.82 -12.68
CA HIS A 60 13.35 -9.10 -12.57
C HIS A 60 13.74 -9.49 -11.13
N ALA A 61 13.23 -8.80 -10.11
CA ALA A 61 13.47 -9.21 -8.74
C ALA A 61 12.70 -10.51 -8.43
N ASP A 62 13.36 -11.52 -7.87
CA ASP A 62 12.80 -12.82 -7.41
C ASP A 62 11.63 -12.69 -6.39
N ASN A 63 11.30 -11.46 -6.03
CA ASN A 63 10.31 -11.05 -5.04
C ASN A 63 8.99 -10.56 -5.67
N VAL A 64 8.79 -10.67 -7.00
CA VAL A 64 7.54 -10.25 -7.66
C VAL A 64 6.67 -11.47 -7.98
N SER A 65 5.56 -11.63 -7.26
CA SER A 65 4.52 -12.65 -7.49
C SER A 65 3.22 -12.27 -6.77
N PRO A 66 2.07 -12.91 -7.05
CA PRO A 66 0.78 -12.58 -6.42
C PRO A 66 0.77 -12.66 -4.88
N ASP A 67 1.68 -13.43 -4.31
CA ASP A 67 1.94 -13.66 -2.90
C ASP A 67 3.16 -12.88 -2.35
N LYS A 68 3.87 -12.13 -3.21
CA LYS A 68 5.02 -11.30 -2.85
C LYS A 68 4.77 -9.83 -3.24
N LEU A 69 5.70 -9.15 -3.91
CA LEU A 69 5.54 -7.75 -4.32
C LEU A 69 4.78 -7.61 -5.64
N PRO A 70 3.99 -6.54 -5.81
CA PRO A 70 3.29 -6.29 -7.06
C PRO A 70 4.24 -5.81 -8.16
N LYS A 71 3.91 -6.11 -9.42
CA LYS A 71 4.63 -5.63 -10.62
C LYS A 71 4.41 -4.13 -10.87
N THR A 72 3.20 -3.65 -10.58
CA THR A 72 2.79 -2.24 -10.61
C THR A 72 2.04 -1.92 -9.33
N ALA A 73 2.12 -0.67 -8.87
CA ALA A 73 1.45 -0.23 -7.65
C ALA A 73 0.70 1.07 -7.86
N SER A 74 -0.42 1.21 -7.15
CA SER A 74 -1.06 2.50 -7.01
C SER A 74 -0.19 3.43 -6.17
N GLN A 75 -0.15 4.71 -6.52
CA GLN A 75 0.42 5.76 -5.68
C GLN A 75 -0.72 6.55 -5.06
N PHE A 76 -0.62 6.82 -3.75
CA PHE A 76 -1.62 7.53 -2.98
C PHE A 76 -1.06 8.85 -2.48
N GLU A 77 -1.81 9.93 -2.67
CA GLU A 77 -1.53 11.23 -2.04
C GLU A 77 -2.52 11.48 -0.90
N PHE A 78 -2.02 11.53 0.34
CA PHE A 78 -2.84 11.68 1.55
C PHE A 78 -2.10 12.41 2.68
N ASP A 79 -2.81 12.74 3.76
CA ASP A 79 -2.23 13.42 4.92
C ASP A 79 -1.24 12.49 5.66
N ARG A 80 0.03 12.91 5.72
CA ARG A 80 1.11 12.19 6.40
C ARG A 80 0.82 11.88 7.86
N ASP A 81 0.01 12.69 8.53
CA ASP A 81 -0.32 12.50 9.95
C ASP A 81 -1.15 11.22 10.18
N LYS A 82 -1.66 10.59 9.09
CA LYS A 82 -2.38 9.32 9.12
C LYS A 82 -1.48 8.09 9.13
N LEU A 83 -0.17 8.25 8.87
CA LEU A 83 0.77 7.12 8.80
C LEU A 83 0.77 6.26 10.08
N PRO A 84 0.81 6.80 11.31
CA PRO A 84 0.79 5.96 12.52
C PRO A 84 -0.44 5.04 12.58
N ALA A 85 -1.64 5.61 12.39
CA ALA A 85 -2.88 4.84 12.42
C ALA A 85 -3.01 3.86 11.23
N LEU A 86 -2.41 4.19 10.07
CA LEU A 86 -2.33 3.27 8.95
C LEU A 86 -1.48 2.05 9.31
N TYR A 87 -0.30 2.25 9.90
CA TYR A 87 0.56 1.12 10.29
C TYR A 87 -0.07 0.25 11.38
N ASP A 88 -0.78 0.82 12.35
CA ASP A 88 -1.57 0.06 13.32
C ASP A 88 -2.62 -0.84 12.61
N TYR A 89 -3.24 -0.35 11.54
CA TYR A 89 -4.15 -1.15 10.72
C TYR A 89 -3.42 -2.23 9.93
N LEU A 90 -2.26 -1.91 9.33
CA LEU A 90 -1.46 -2.88 8.57
C LEU A 90 -0.99 -4.06 9.45
N ASP A 91 -0.68 -3.81 10.73
CA ASP A 91 -0.33 -4.85 11.69
C ASP A 91 -1.48 -5.84 11.98
N SER A 92 -2.72 -5.46 11.66
CA SER A 92 -3.91 -6.32 11.81
C SER A 92 -4.22 -7.22 10.60
N LEU A 93 -3.49 -7.05 9.48
CA LEU A 93 -3.69 -7.77 8.21
C LEU A 93 -2.83 -9.03 8.08
#